data_AF-D1AJ05-F1
#
_entry.id   AF-D1AJ05-F1
#
_cell.length_a   1.000
_cell.length_b   1.000
_cell.length_c   1.000
_cell.angle_alpha   90.00
_cell.angle_beta   90.00
_cell.angle_gamma   90.00
#
_symmetry.space_group_name_H-M   'P 1'
#
loop_
_entity.id
_entity.type
_entity.pdbx_description
1 polymer ?
#
loop_
_entity_poly.entity_id
_entity_poly.type
_entity_poly.pdbx_seq_one_letter_code
_entity_poly.pdbx_strand_id
1 'polypeptide(L)' 'MFNIFQYLQMKGIDGEQQKDYFKELDEANDRINEFLLQNPNSKVKDIKIKFLDDSAEKVMLDIHIEKQ' A
#
# COMPACT_ATOMS: atom_id res chain seq x y z
N MET A 1 -10.12 -6.74 -7.36
CA MET A 1 -8.83 -6.90 -6.66
C MET A 1 -8.26 -5.51 -6.48
N PHE A 2 -7.83 -5.16 -5.26
CA PHE A 2 -7.21 -3.87 -4.94
C PHE A 2 -5.86 -3.73 -5.68
N ASN A 3 -5.50 -2.50 -6.07
CA ASN A 3 -4.23 -2.19 -6.73
C ASN A 3 -3.56 -1.02 -6.00
N ILE A 4 -2.50 -1.31 -5.26
CA ILE A 4 -1.78 -0.31 -4.46
C ILE A 4 -1.11 0.76 -5.34
N PHE A 5 -0.57 0.40 -6.49
CA PHE A 5 0.13 1.33 -7.38
C PHE A 5 -0.83 2.38 -7.94
N GLN A 6 -2.00 1.94 -8.43
CA GLN A 6 -3.06 2.86 -8.86
C GLN A 6 -3.56 3.73 -7.71
N TYR A 7 -3.71 3.16 -6.51
CA TYR A 7 -4.12 3.91 -5.33
C TYR A 7 -3.13 5.04 -5.00
N LEU A 8 -1.83 4.75 -5.01
CA LEU A 8 -0.78 5.71 -4.73
C LEU A 8 -0.67 6.79 -5.83
N GLN A 9 -0.83 6.41 -7.10
CA GLN A 9 -0.90 7.36 -8.21
C GLN A 9 -2.05 8.36 -8.02
N MET A 10 -3.23 7.90 -7.60
CA MET A 10 -4.38 8.78 -7.30
C MET A 10 -4.12 9.71 -6.11
N LYS A 11 -3.23 9.33 -5.18
CA LYS A 11 -2.82 10.14 -4.03
C LYS A 11 -1.67 11.12 -4.36
N GLY A 12 -1.17 11.11 -5.59
CA GLY A 12 -0.09 12.01 -6.04
C GLY A 12 1.31 11.49 -5.73
N ILE A 13 1.47 10.21 -5.36
CA ILE A 13 2.79 9.58 -5.26
C ILE A 13 3.21 9.17 -6.67
N ASP A 14 4.35 9.66 -7.13
CA ASP A 14 4.82 9.43 -8.49
C ASP A 14 5.35 7.99 -8.70
N GLY A 15 5.57 7.64 -9.96
CA GLY A 15 6.07 6.32 -10.32
C GLY A 15 7.55 6.11 -10.00
N GLU A 16 8.33 7.17 -9.75
CA GLU A 16 9.75 7.06 -9.39
C GLU A 16 9.89 6.67 -7.93
N GLN A 17 9.16 7.34 -7.03
CA GLN A 17 9.03 6.97 -5.62
C GLN A 17 8.48 5.55 -5.45
N GLN A 18 7.56 5.13 -6.34
CA GLN A 18 7.05 3.75 -6.31
C GLN A 18 8.07 2.71 -6.78
N LYS A 19 9.01 3.06 -7.66
CA LYS A 19 10.05 2.12 -8.14
C LYS A 19 11.03 1.77 -7.04
N ASP A 20 11.41 2.74 -6.22
CA ASP A 20 12.36 2.54 -5.12
C ASP A 20 11.85 1.52 -4.09
N TYR A 21 10.53 1.37 -3.98
CA TYR A 21 9.88 0.44 -3.05
C TYR A 21 8.93 -0.53 -3.75
N PHE A 22 9.18 -0.82 -5.04
CA PHE A 22 8.26 -1.62 -5.85
C PHE A 22 8.00 -2.99 -5.20
N LYS A 23 9.04 -3.61 -4.65
CA LYS A 23 8.95 -4.92 -4.01
C LYS A 23 8.05 -4.88 -2.77
N GLU A 24 8.25 -3.91 -1.88
CA GLU A 24 7.45 -3.73 -0.67
C GLU A 24 6.00 -3.43 -1.00
N LEU A 25 5.76 -2.63 -2.05
CA LEU A 25 4.42 -2.33 -2.54
C LEU A 25 3.73 -3.57 -3.13
N ASP A 26 4.44 -4.36 -3.93
CA ASP A 26 3.91 -5.59 -4.54
C ASP A 26 3.55 -6.62 -3.46
N GLU A 27 4.45 -6.86 -2.49
CA GLU A 27 4.19 -7.75 -1.35
C GLU A 27 3.00 -7.26 -0.51
N ALA A 28 2.90 -5.95 -0.27
CA ALA A 28 1.77 -5.37 0.44
C ALA A 28 0.46 -5.50 -0.34
N ASN A 29 0.50 -5.31 -1.67
CA ASN A 29 -0.66 -5.45 -2.53
C ASN A 29 -1.25 -6.87 -2.47
N ASP A 30 -0.40 -7.89 -2.51
CA ASP A 30 -0.83 -9.29 -2.38
C ASP A 30 -1.46 -9.57 -1.02
N ARG A 31 -0.82 -9.12 0.07
CA ARG A 31 -1.36 -9.26 1.43
C ARG A 31 -2.71 -8.57 1.61
N ILE A 32 -2.86 -7.37 1.05
CA ILE A 32 -4.15 -6.65 1.06
C ILE A 32 -5.20 -7.47 0.33
N ASN A 33 -4.88 -7.96 -0.86
CA ASN A 33 -5.83 -8.72 -1.67
C ASN A 33 -6.24 -10.03 -1.01
N GLU A 34 -5.30 -10.76 -0.41
CA GLU A 34 -5.59 -11.95 0.38
C GLU A 34 -6.50 -11.62 1.57
N PHE A 35 -6.22 -10.53 2.30
CA PHE A 35 -7.08 -10.09 3.41
C PHE A 35 -8.49 -9.75 2.94
N LEU A 36 -8.63 -9.01 1.84
CA LEU A 36 -9.94 -8.61 1.29
C LEU A 36 -10.71 -9.81 0.73
N LEU A 37 -10.02 -10.81 0.17
CA LEU A 37 -10.62 -12.08 -0.25
C LEU A 37 -11.22 -12.84 0.94
N GLN A 38 -10.51 -12.87 2.07
CA GLN A 38 -10.99 -13.52 3.31
C GLN A 38 -12.05 -12.68 4.05
N ASN A 39 -12.09 -11.36 3.81
CA ASN A 39 -12.99 -10.43 4.48
C ASN A 39 -13.76 -9.59 3.44
N PRO A 40 -14.78 -10.16 2.76
CA PRO A 40 -15.43 -9.56 1.59
C PRO A 40 -16.12 -8.21 1.87
N ASN A 41 -16.46 -7.90 3.13
CA ASN A 41 -17.05 -6.62 3.51
C ASN A 41 -15.99 -5.56 3.90
N SER A 42 -14.71 -5.91 3.86
CA SER A 42 -13.63 -4.98 4.17
C SER A 42 -13.27 -4.14 2.95
N LYS A 43 -12.82 -2.91 3.18
CA LYS A 43 -12.26 -2.04 2.14
C LYS A 43 -11.03 -1.31 2.67
N VAL A 44 -10.05 -1.10 1.78
CA VAL A 44 -8.92 -0.22 2.08
C VAL A 44 -9.44 1.21 2.16
N LYS A 45 -9.23 1.86 3.30
CA LYS A 45 -9.64 3.24 3.54
C LYS A 45 -8.49 4.20 3.29
N ASP A 46 -7.31 3.87 3.80
CA ASP A 46 -6.12 4.70 3.65
C ASP A 46 -4.84 3.84 3.63
N ILE A 47 -3.82 4.31 2.91
CA ILE A 47 -2.46 3.76 2.98
C ILE A 47 -1.52 4.93 3.21
N LYS A 48 -0.75 4.87 4.28
CA LYS A 48 0.28 5.87 4.59
C LYS A 48 1.65 5.25 4.44
N ILE A 49 2.51 5.92 3.69
CA ILE A 49 3.92 5.54 3.55
C ILE A 49 4.71 6.33 4.61
N LYS A 50 5.45 5.62 5.46
CA LYS A 50 6.36 6.19 6.45
C LYS A 50 7.77 5.76 6.12
N PHE A 51 8.68 6.72 5.98
CA PHE A 51 10.10 6.44 5.87
C PHE A 51 10.64 6.16 7.28
N LEU A 52 11.28 5.01 7.46
CA LEU A 52 11.78 4.57 8.76
C LEU A 52 13.14 5.17 9.12
N ASP A 53 13.87 5.64 8.11
CA ASP A 53 15.21 6.19 8.24
C ASP A 53 15.35 7.46 7.38
N ASP A 54 16.23 8.38 7.77
CA ASP A 54 16.54 9.62 7.00
C ASP A 54 17.10 9.31 5.60
N SER A 55 17.67 8.13 5.41
CA SER A 55 18.15 7.63 4.10
C SER A 55 17.02 7.23 3.16
N ALA A 56 15.76 7.20 3.61
CA ALA A 56 14.58 6.73 2.89
C ALA A 56 14.67 5.28 2.36
N GLU A 57 15.71 4.50 2.66
CA GLU A 57 15.89 3.13 2.14
C GLU A 57 14.90 2.11 2.70
N LYS A 58 14.24 2.43 3.82
CA LYS A 58 13.21 1.57 4.41
C LYS A 58 11.89 2.32 4.49
N VAL A 59 10.86 1.73 3.89
CA VAL A 59 9.47 2.20 4.00
C VAL A 59 8.63 1.24 4.81
N MET A 60 7.75 1.83 5.62
CA MET A 60 6.68 1.14 6.29
C MET A 60 5.35 1.61 5.70
N LEU A 61 4.52 0.64 5.30
CA LEU A 61 3.18 0.88 4.79
C LEU A 61 2.19 0.67 5.93
N ASP A 62 1.53 1.74 6.33
CA ASP A 62 0.48 1.73 7.36
C ASP A 62 -0.87 1.69 6.65
N ILE A 63 -1.48 0.49 6.63
CA ILE A 63 -2.67 0.18 5.84
C ILE A 63 -3.89 0.18 6.78
N HIS A 64 -4.78 1.14 6.58
CA HIS A 64 -6.06 1.19 7.27
C HIS A 64 -7.15 0.49 6.47
N ILE A 65 -7.68 -0.59 7.04
CA ILE A 65 -8.80 -1.36 6.48
C ILE A 65 -10.01 -1.18 7.38
N GLU A 66 -11.13 -0.78 6.78
CA GLU A 66 -12.42 -0.67 7.47
C GLU A 66 -13.25 -1.92 7.18
N LYS A 67 -13.73 -2.59 8.23
CA LYS A 67 -14.69 -3.68 8.13
C LYS A 67 -16.10 -3.08 8.13
N GLN A 68 -16.90 -3.36 7.11
CA GLN A 68 -18.34 -3.07 7.10
C GLN A 68 -19.16 -4.22 7.67
#